data_AF-E3RII0-F1
#
_entry.id   AF-E3RII0-F1
#
_cell.length_a   1.000
_cell.length_b   1.000
_cell.length_c   1.000
_cell.angle_alpha   90.00
_cell.angle_beta   90.00
_cell.angle_gamma   90.00
#
_symmetry.space_group_name_H-M   'P 1'
#
loop_
_entity.id
_entity.type
_entity.pdbx_description
1 polymer ?
#
loop_
_entity_poly.entity_id
_entity_poly.type
_entity_poly.pdbx_seq_one_letter_code
_entity_poly.pdbx_strand_id
1 'polypeptide(L)'
;MTSYEPDQFSMNALLTYDQAAAKGKQLYTAILNGDSPESRFLDHQHLQQHNYTRSTIARLTPFPLVHTIIAALGQGSHDLPIEVTYYHKSVIGDDDYTKLYATFKNIVDRPNGFIIATENMKYNNHTTQFIELNYWSDIAFLAWTEPAADEEKRGGDLKYVLRWAITNKDTVEVTSELLANYRVEKGISDEEWNPVWPGISFDADSEQGHALLGTPNGSGVAWLLL
;
A
#
# COMPACT_ATOMS: atom_id res chain seq x y z
N MET A 1 6.60 42.13 -2.98
CA MET A 1 6.92 41.20 -4.06
C MET A 1 8.19 40.46 -3.68
N THR A 2 8.04 39.35 -2.98
CA THR A 2 9.13 38.43 -2.66
C THR A 2 9.00 37.26 -3.63
N SER A 3 9.98 37.12 -4.51
CA SER A 3 10.07 36.05 -5.50
C SER A 3 10.20 34.70 -4.81
N TYR A 4 9.24 33.82 -5.07
CA TYR A 4 9.29 32.41 -4.73
C TYR A 4 10.27 31.74 -5.68
N GLU A 5 11.48 31.40 -5.22
CA GLU A 5 12.33 30.46 -5.94
C GLU A 5 11.82 29.05 -5.64
N PRO A 6 11.43 28.25 -6.65
CA PRO A 6 11.08 26.86 -6.41
C PRO A 6 12.35 26.08 -6.06
N ASP A 7 12.33 25.44 -4.88
CA ASP A 7 13.33 24.50 -4.42
C ASP A 7 13.70 23.51 -5.54
N GLN A 8 15.01 23.41 -5.81
CA GLN A 8 15.58 22.37 -6.64
C GLN A 8 15.37 21.02 -5.94
N PHE A 9 14.23 20.38 -6.22
CA PHE A 9 14.04 18.95 -5.97
C PHE A 9 15.22 18.21 -6.58
N SER A 10 16.04 17.59 -5.73
CA SER A 10 16.97 16.55 -6.14
C SER A 10 16.19 15.56 -7.01
N MET A 11 16.41 15.62 -8.34
CA MET A 11 15.86 14.65 -9.28
C MET A 11 16.62 13.34 -9.06
N ASN A 12 16.23 12.59 -8.04
CA ASN A 12 16.52 11.16 -8.03
C ASN A 12 15.96 10.61 -9.35
N ALA A 13 16.80 9.88 -10.09
CA ALA A 13 16.37 9.23 -11.31
C ALA A 13 15.17 8.33 -11.00
N LEU A 14 14.12 8.43 -11.82
CA LEU A 14 12.94 7.58 -11.71
C LEU A 14 13.35 6.11 -11.83
N LEU A 15 12.67 5.24 -11.09
CA LEU A 15 12.85 3.80 -11.19
C LEU A 15 12.47 3.32 -12.60
N THR A 16 13.41 2.68 -13.30
CA THR A 16 13.14 2.07 -14.61
C THR A 16 12.46 0.70 -14.47
N TYR A 17 11.79 0.24 -15.52
CA TYR A 17 11.17 -1.09 -15.56
C TYR A 17 12.17 -2.21 -15.24
N ASP A 18 13.36 -2.23 -15.86
CA ASP A 18 14.38 -3.26 -15.61
C ASP A 18 14.88 -3.26 -14.16
N GLN A 19 15.07 -2.08 -13.57
CA GLN A 19 15.45 -1.95 -12.16
C GLN A 19 14.35 -2.48 -11.24
N ALA A 20 13.08 -2.18 -11.57
CA ALA A 20 11.93 -2.71 -10.84
C ALA A 20 11.87 -4.24 -10.98
N ALA A 21 12.00 -4.80 -12.18
CA ALA A 21 11.99 -6.24 -12.41
C ALA A 21 13.11 -6.96 -11.64
N ALA A 22 14.33 -6.43 -11.68
CA ALA A 22 15.45 -7.00 -10.93
C ALA A 22 15.19 -7.01 -9.41
N LYS A 23 14.70 -5.88 -8.86
CA LYS A 23 14.35 -5.77 -7.44
C LYS A 23 13.19 -6.69 -7.06
N GLY A 24 12.14 -6.76 -7.87
CA GLY A 24 10.99 -7.60 -7.59
C GLY A 24 11.31 -9.09 -7.66
N LYS A 25 12.24 -9.51 -8.53
CA LYS A 25 12.75 -10.88 -8.55
C LYS A 25 13.45 -11.26 -7.24
N GLN A 26 14.21 -10.34 -6.65
CA GLN A 26 14.82 -10.56 -5.34
C GLN A 26 13.76 -10.70 -4.25
N LEU A 27 12.75 -9.82 -4.23
CA LEU A 27 11.64 -9.89 -3.28
C LEU A 27 10.81 -11.17 -3.42
N TYR A 28 10.49 -11.56 -4.65
CA TYR A 28 9.77 -12.81 -4.94
C TYR A 28 10.55 -14.03 -4.43
N THR A 29 11.87 -14.06 -4.67
CA THR A 29 12.73 -15.12 -4.14
C THR A 29 12.74 -15.14 -2.62
N ALA A 30 12.82 -13.98 -1.96
CA ALA A 30 12.75 -13.89 -0.51
C ALA A 30 11.41 -14.45 0.02
N ILE A 31 10.28 -14.13 -0.64
CA ILE A 31 8.95 -14.64 -0.26
C ILE A 31 8.92 -16.16 -0.32
N LEU A 32 9.41 -16.75 -1.41
CA LEU A 32 9.41 -18.20 -1.58
C LEU A 32 10.30 -18.93 -0.56
N ASN A 33 11.42 -18.34 -0.19
CA ASN A 33 12.36 -18.95 0.74
C ASN A 33 12.00 -18.69 2.22
N GLY A 34 11.15 -17.69 2.50
CA GLY A 34 11.01 -17.14 3.85
C GLY A 34 12.28 -16.41 4.33
N ASP A 35 13.11 -15.95 3.40
CA ASP A 35 14.40 -15.32 3.68
C ASP A 35 14.21 -13.81 3.90
N SER A 36 13.63 -13.42 5.03
CA SER A 36 13.56 -12.02 5.46
C SER A 36 13.62 -11.92 6.98
N PRO A 37 14.30 -10.91 7.54
CA PRO A 37 14.07 -10.57 8.94
C PRO A 37 12.60 -10.20 9.10
N GLU A 38 11.88 -10.92 9.96
CA GLU A 38 10.54 -10.54 10.37
C GLU A 38 10.55 -9.09 10.88
N SER A 39 9.44 -8.37 10.64
CA SER A 39 9.27 -7.06 11.25
C SER A 39 9.35 -7.21 12.77
N ARG A 40 10.11 -6.34 13.44
CA ARG A 40 10.09 -6.28 14.91
C ARG A 40 8.75 -5.76 15.47
N PHE A 41 7.92 -5.17 14.62
CA PHE A 41 6.64 -4.59 15.01
C PHE A 41 5.53 -5.63 14.93
N LEU A 42 5.51 -6.52 15.93
CA LEU A 42 4.56 -7.64 15.97
C LEU A 42 3.33 -7.38 16.83
N ASP A 43 3.41 -6.37 17.70
CA ASP A 43 2.35 -5.99 18.63
C ASP A 43 1.76 -4.62 18.27
N HIS A 44 0.44 -4.50 18.29
CA HIS A 44 -0.30 -3.26 18.11
C HIS A 44 0.09 -2.18 19.13
N GLN A 45 0.60 -2.55 20.30
CA GLN A 45 1.15 -1.59 21.28
C GLN A 45 2.29 -0.74 20.70
N HIS A 46 3.04 -1.24 19.71
CA HIS A 46 4.10 -0.47 19.05
C HIS A 46 3.55 0.78 18.35
N LEU A 47 2.30 0.78 17.86
CA LEU A 47 1.70 1.98 17.27
C LEU A 47 1.69 3.13 18.27
N GLN A 48 1.24 2.87 19.51
CA GLN A 48 1.20 3.88 20.56
C GLN A 48 2.60 4.31 21.00
N GLN A 49 3.53 3.36 21.13
CA GLN A 49 4.94 3.64 21.47
C GLN A 49 5.63 4.52 20.42
N HIS A 50 5.18 4.45 19.17
CA HIS A 50 5.64 5.27 18.04
C HIS A 50 4.68 6.43 17.71
N ASN A 51 3.90 6.93 18.68
CA ASN A 51 3.05 8.11 18.54
C ASN A 51 1.98 8.04 17.43
N TYR A 52 1.55 6.83 17.07
CA TYR A 52 0.37 6.66 16.23
C TYR A 52 -0.90 6.74 17.07
N THR A 53 -1.82 7.56 16.59
CA THR A 53 -3.22 7.57 17.06
C THR A 53 -4.08 6.81 16.05
N ARG A 54 -5.00 6.00 16.56
CA ARG A 54 -5.91 5.17 15.77
C ARG A 54 -7.29 5.82 15.69
N SER A 55 -7.92 5.73 14.53
CA SER A 55 -9.33 6.05 14.32
C SER A 55 -9.97 4.95 13.50
N THR A 56 -11.24 4.63 13.78
CA THR A 56 -12.02 3.65 13.03
C THR A 56 -13.36 4.19 12.61
N ILE A 57 -13.72 3.87 11.37
CA ILE A 57 -15.05 4.13 10.83
C ILE A 57 -15.67 2.77 10.49
N ALA A 58 -16.63 2.35 11.30
CA ALA A 58 -17.32 1.05 11.17
C ALA A 58 -18.36 1.01 10.04
N ARG A 59 -18.60 2.14 9.36
CA ARG A 59 -19.51 2.24 8.23
C ARG A 59 -18.86 3.09 7.16
N LEU A 60 -18.21 2.42 6.23
CA LEU A 60 -17.81 3.06 5.00
C LEU A 60 -19.07 3.40 4.21
N THR A 61 -19.34 4.70 4.05
CA THR A 61 -20.14 5.22 2.94
C THR A 61 -19.64 4.54 1.67
N PRO A 62 -20.53 3.99 0.82
CA PRO A 62 -20.19 2.86 -0.04
C PRO A 62 -19.06 3.29 -0.96
N PHE A 63 -17.92 2.61 -0.88
CA PHE A 63 -17.01 2.55 -2.00
C PHE A 63 -17.63 1.53 -2.96
N PRO A 64 -18.50 1.94 -3.90
CA PRO A 64 -19.27 0.96 -4.67
C PRO A 64 -18.32 0.13 -5.52
N LEU A 65 -17.19 0.71 -5.92
CA LEU A 65 -16.12 0.01 -6.61
C LEU A 65 -15.44 -1.05 -5.75
N VAL A 66 -15.27 -0.85 -4.44
CA VAL A 66 -14.71 -1.87 -3.54
C VAL A 66 -15.64 -3.08 -3.45
N HIS A 67 -16.95 -2.85 -3.30
CA HIS A 67 -17.92 -3.94 -3.33
C HIS A 67 -17.91 -4.68 -4.67
N THR A 68 -17.83 -3.96 -5.80
CA THR A 68 -17.70 -4.57 -7.13
C THR A 68 -16.42 -5.39 -7.27
N ILE A 69 -15.29 -4.91 -6.74
CA ILE A 69 -14.01 -5.62 -6.75
C ILE A 69 -14.10 -6.90 -5.93
N ILE A 70 -14.59 -6.82 -4.69
CA ILE A 70 -14.75 -7.97 -3.79
C ILE A 70 -15.68 -9.02 -4.42
N ALA A 71 -16.82 -8.59 -4.98
CA ALA A 71 -17.78 -9.46 -5.65
C ALA A 71 -17.19 -10.11 -6.90
N ALA A 72 -16.43 -9.36 -7.72
CA ALA A 72 -15.79 -9.88 -8.93
C ALA A 72 -14.71 -10.93 -8.61
N LEU A 73 -14.11 -10.87 -7.43
CA LEU A 73 -13.16 -11.86 -6.91
C LEU A 73 -13.86 -13.06 -6.23
N GLY A 74 -15.18 -13.18 -6.37
CA GLY A 74 -15.97 -14.31 -5.91
C GLY A 74 -16.20 -14.36 -4.40
N GLN A 75 -15.95 -13.26 -3.68
CA GLN A 75 -16.18 -13.19 -2.24
C GLN A 75 -17.59 -12.66 -1.95
N GLY A 76 -18.26 -13.25 -0.94
CA GLY A 76 -19.64 -12.91 -0.58
C GLY A 76 -19.75 -11.49 -0.01
N SER A 77 -20.95 -10.89 -0.13
CA SER A 77 -21.25 -9.63 0.55
C SER A 77 -21.40 -9.89 2.06
N HIS A 78 -20.29 -9.84 2.79
CA HIS A 78 -20.30 -9.90 4.26
C HIS A 78 -20.44 -8.49 4.86
N ASP A 79 -20.47 -8.42 6.19
CA ASP A 79 -20.48 -7.17 6.96
C ASP A 79 -19.48 -6.15 6.39
N LEU A 80 -19.87 -4.87 6.44
CA LEU A 80 -19.10 -3.79 5.83
C LEU A 80 -17.65 -3.79 6.36
N PRO A 81 -16.67 -3.65 5.46
CA PRO A 81 -15.29 -3.68 5.88
C PRO A 81 -14.97 -2.48 6.76
N ILE A 82 -14.04 -2.65 7.70
CA ILE A 82 -13.70 -1.61 8.68
C ILE A 82 -12.59 -0.76 8.10
N GLU A 83 -12.79 0.56 8.02
CA GLU A 83 -11.69 1.47 7.76
C GLU A 83 -10.95 1.76 9.07
N VAL A 84 -9.66 1.47 9.06
CA VAL A 84 -8.72 1.76 10.14
C VAL A 84 -7.74 2.81 9.63
N THR A 85 -7.69 3.94 10.32
CA THR A 85 -6.74 5.01 10.03
C THR A 85 -5.76 5.18 11.18
N TYR A 86 -4.47 5.20 10.86
CA TYR A 86 -3.39 5.52 11.78
C TYR A 86 -2.75 6.85 11.41
N TYR A 87 -2.65 7.73 12.39
CA TYR A 87 -2.02 9.04 12.25
C TYR A 87 -0.80 9.14 13.15
N HIS A 88 0.38 9.35 12.59
CA HIS A 88 1.56 9.68 13.38
C HIS A 88 1.56 11.16 13.72
N LYS A 89 1.43 11.50 15.01
CA LYS A 89 1.30 12.87 15.49
C LYS A 89 2.38 13.18 16.52
N SER A 90 2.82 14.44 16.61
CA SER A 90 3.64 14.91 17.73
C SER A 90 3.17 16.29 18.17
N VAL A 91 3.17 16.53 19.48
CA VAL A 91 2.92 17.85 20.07
C VAL A 91 4.23 18.63 20.01
N ILE A 92 4.20 19.86 19.49
CA ILE A 92 5.39 20.71 19.39
C ILE A 92 5.23 21.95 20.29
N GLY A 93 6.00 21.99 21.37
CA GLY A 93 6.06 23.13 22.29
C GLY A 93 5.04 23.09 23.43
N ASP A 94 4.93 24.20 24.17
CA ASP A 94 3.95 24.41 25.24
C ASP A 94 2.55 24.78 24.70
N ASP A 95 2.44 25.07 23.41
CA ASP A 95 1.18 25.30 22.71
C ASP A 95 0.67 23.97 22.13
N ASP A 96 -0.63 23.67 22.29
CA ASP A 96 -1.34 22.44 21.88
C ASP A 96 -1.33 22.13 20.35
N TYR A 97 -0.36 22.65 19.59
CA TYR A 97 -0.25 22.39 18.17
C TYR A 97 0.25 20.97 17.89
N THR A 98 -0.65 20.17 17.32
CA THR A 98 -0.34 18.80 16.90
C THR A 98 0.16 18.79 15.45
N LYS A 99 1.42 18.43 15.25
CA LYS A 99 1.98 18.21 13.91
C LYS A 99 1.73 16.78 13.45
N LEU A 100 1.25 16.63 12.22
CA LEU A 100 1.01 15.34 11.56
C LEU A 100 2.22 14.98 10.69
N TYR A 101 2.74 13.75 10.85
CA TYR A 101 3.93 13.26 10.14
C TYR A 101 3.62 12.16 9.14
N ALA A 102 2.61 11.34 9.41
CA ALA A 102 2.15 10.32 8.48
C ALA A 102 0.68 9.98 8.69
N THR A 103 0.03 9.56 7.61
CA THR A 103 -1.33 9.02 7.60
C THR A 103 -1.33 7.72 6.80
N PHE A 104 -1.79 6.65 7.42
CA PHE A 104 -2.03 5.36 6.78
C PHE A 104 -3.49 4.97 6.97
N LYS A 105 -4.18 4.71 5.87
CA LYS A 105 -5.59 4.32 5.88
C LYS A 105 -5.74 2.99 5.15
N ASN A 106 -6.28 2.01 5.86
CA ASN A 106 -6.52 0.68 5.35
C ASN A 106 -7.98 0.30 5.60
N ILE A 107 -8.64 -0.24 4.58
CA ILE A 107 -9.89 -0.96 4.74
C ILE A 107 -9.53 -2.43 4.97
N VAL A 108 -10.04 -3.02 6.05
CA VAL A 108 -9.73 -4.40 6.45
C VAL A 108 -11.01 -5.22 6.48
N ASP A 109 -11.00 -6.31 5.70
CA ASP A 109 -12.05 -7.32 5.63
C ASP A 109 -11.43 -8.69 5.88
N ARG A 110 -11.33 -9.07 7.16
CA ARG A 110 -10.72 -10.34 7.56
C ARG A 110 -11.48 -11.56 7.05
N PRO A 111 -12.82 -11.65 7.19
CA PRO A 111 -13.57 -12.80 6.70
C PRO A 111 -13.33 -13.11 5.21
N ASN A 112 -13.20 -12.07 4.39
CA ASN A 112 -12.94 -12.22 2.95
C ASN A 112 -11.46 -12.20 2.55
N GLY A 113 -10.54 -11.94 3.48
CA GLY A 113 -9.12 -11.94 3.18
C GLY A 113 -8.62 -10.65 2.50
N PHE A 114 -9.24 -9.48 2.70
CA PHE A 114 -8.82 -8.23 2.03
C PHE A 114 -8.17 -7.21 2.95
N ILE A 115 -7.11 -6.60 2.42
CA ILE A 115 -6.65 -5.27 2.84
C ILE A 115 -6.67 -4.34 1.63
N ILE A 116 -7.24 -3.16 1.78
CA ILE A 116 -7.22 -2.11 0.76
C ILE A 116 -6.51 -0.90 1.34
N ALA A 117 -5.33 -0.58 0.81
CA ALA A 117 -4.59 0.62 1.16
C ALA A 117 -5.16 1.80 0.38
N THR A 118 -5.88 2.69 1.05
CA THR A 118 -6.51 3.87 0.43
C THR A 118 -5.70 5.13 0.60
N GLU A 119 -4.83 5.19 1.62
CA GLU A 119 -3.98 6.35 1.88
C GLU A 119 -2.66 5.90 2.50
N ASN A 120 -1.56 6.45 2.00
CA ASN A 120 -0.20 6.22 2.49
C ASN A 120 0.62 7.50 2.30
N MET A 121 0.37 8.49 3.17
CA MET A 121 1.02 9.79 3.08
C MET A 121 2.04 9.95 4.19
N LYS A 122 3.24 10.40 3.81
CA LYS A 122 4.27 10.86 4.72
C LYS A 122 4.46 12.35 4.47
N TYR A 123 4.32 13.16 5.51
CA TYR A 123 4.50 14.60 5.42
C TYR A 123 5.99 14.90 5.59
N ASN A 124 6.62 15.39 4.52
CA ASN A 124 8.02 15.78 4.55
C ASN A 124 8.19 16.90 5.56
N ASN A 125 8.89 16.59 6.64
CA ASN A 125 9.32 17.56 7.61
C ASN A 125 10.83 17.64 7.47
N HIS A 126 11.38 18.85 7.24
CA HIS A 126 12.82 19.12 7.29
C HIS A 126 13.47 18.84 8.67
N THR A 127 12.73 18.20 9.58
CA THR A 127 13.19 17.74 10.88
C THR A 127 13.84 16.36 10.71
N THR A 128 15.08 16.25 11.15
CA THR A 128 15.94 15.06 11.18
C THR A 128 15.43 13.88 12.04
N GLN A 129 14.16 13.91 12.48
CA GLN A 129 13.62 12.87 13.35
C GLN A 129 13.26 11.64 12.53
N PHE A 130 14.08 10.60 12.66
CA PHE A 130 13.82 9.29 12.11
C PHE A 130 12.58 8.68 12.78
N ILE A 131 11.53 8.43 12.00
CA ILE A 131 10.36 7.68 12.46
C ILE A 131 10.62 6.22 12.15
N GLU A 132 10.68 5.39 13.19
CA GLU A 132 11.10 4.01 13.07
C GLU A 132 10.01 3.12 12.45
N LEU A 133 8.79 3.16 13.01
CA LEU A 133 7.60 2.55 12.42
C LEU A 133 7.04 3.46 11.33
N ASN A 134 7.53 3.29 10.10
CA ASN A 134 7.16 4.17 8.99
C ASN A 134 6.78 3.44 7.69
N TYR A 135 6.92 2.12 7.63
CA TYR A 135 6.59 1.37 6.41
C TYR A 135 5.12 1.00 6.40
N TRP A 136 4.51 1.05 5.22
CA TRP A 136 3.10 0.67 5.08
C TRP A 136 2.88 -0.81 5.42
N SER A 137 3.81 -1.70 5.09
CA SER A 137 3.72 -3.14 5.39
C SER A 137 3.54 -3.38 6.89
N ASP A 138 4.36 -2.74 7.74
CA ASP A 138 4.26 -2.84 9.19
C ASP A 138 2.90 -2.35 9.68
N ILE A 139 2.46 -1.16 9.24
CA ILE A 139 1.18 -0.59 9.66
C ILE A 139 0.00 -1.46 9.18
N ALA A 140 0.07 -1.99 7.96
CA ALA A 140 -0.95 -2.87 7.40
C ALA A 140 -0.99 -4.22 8.14
N PHE A 141 0.17 -4.79 8.49
CA PHE A 141 0.28 -5.98 9.32
C PHE A 141 -0.38 -5.74 10.67
N LEU A 142 -0.05 -4.64 11.35
CA LEU A 142 -0.66 -4.29 12.65
C LEU A 142 -2.16 -4.00 12.55
N ALA A 143 -2.63 -3.50 11.40
CA ALA A 143 -4.05 -3.34 11.10
C ALA A 143 -4.75 -4.69 10.91
N TRP A 144 -4.07 -5.66 10.29
CA TRP A 144 -4.56 -7.01 10.02
C TRP A 144 -4.60 -7.87 11.29
N THR A 145 -3.55 -7.83 12.10
CA THR A 145 -3.42 -8.63 13.33
C THR A 145 -4.11 -8.01 14.53
N GLU A 146 -4.68 -6.80 14.39
CA GLU A 146 -5.40 -6.16 15.48
C GLU A 146 -6.51 -7.08 16.06
N PRO A 147 -6.58 -7.26 17.39
CA PRO A 147 -7.63 -8.03 18.02
C PRO A 147 -9.02 -7.52 17.64
N ALA A 148 -9.83 -8.36 16.96
CA ALA A 148 -11.25 -8.08 16.83
C ALA A 148 -11.97 -8.50 18.12
N ALA A 149 -12.93 -7.68 18.58
CA ALA A 149 -13.77 -8.00 19.74
C ALA A 149 -14.70 -9.20 19.48
N ASP A 150 -14.92 -9.52 18.21
CA ASP A 150 -15.73 -10.63 17.74
C ASP A 150 -14.79 -11.70 17.15
N GLU A 151 -14.79 -12.90 17.76
CA GLU A 151 -13.93 -14.01 17.34
C GLU A 151 -14.28 -14.52 15.93
N GLU A 152 -15.53 -14.42 15.50
CA GLU A 152 -15.93 -14.78 14.13
C GLU A 152 -15.35 -13.81 13.09
N LYS A 153 -15.04 -12.57 13.50
CA LYS A 153 -14.40 -11.53 12.68
C LYS A 153 -12.88 -11.52 12.78
N ARG A 154 -12.30 -12.37 13.64
CA ARG A 154 -10.85 -12.54 13.81
C ARG A 154 -10.24 -13.46 12.76
N GLY A 155 -11.03 -14.35 12.16
CA GLY A 155 -10.55 -15.40 11.26
C GLY A 155 -10.36 -14.96 9.81
N GLY A 156 -9.30 -15.47 9.19
CA GLY A 156 -9.08 -15.41 7.74
C GLY A 156 -7.60 -15.31 7.37
N ASP A 157 -7.20 -16.04 6.34
CA ASP A 157 -5.92 -15.80 5.67
C ASP A 157 -6.02 -14.53 4.82
N LEU A 158 -4.95 -13.74 4.77
CA LEU A 158 -4.87 -12.64 3.82
C LEU A 158 -4.81 -13.21 2.40
N LYS A 159 -5.80 -12.91 1.57
CA LYS A 159 -5.92 -13.41 0.18
C LYS A 159 -5.62 -12.33 -0.85
N TYR A 160 -5.99 -11.08 -0.55
CA TYR A 160 -5.97 -9.99 -1.50
C TYR A 160 -5.49 -8.69 -0.86
N VAL A 161 -4.58 -8.02 -1.55
CA VAL A 161 -4.13 -6.67 -1.21
C VAL A 161 -4.41 -5.74 -2.38
N LEU A 162 -5.21 -4.71 -2.15
CA LEU A 162 -5.51 -3.69 -3.16
C LEU A 162 -4.79 -2.38 -2.81
N ARG A 163 -4.01 -1.86 -3.77
CA ARG A 163 -3.38 -0.55 -3.69
C ARG A 163 -4.25 0.46 -4.44
N TRP A 164 -4.99 1.28 -3.70
CA TRP A 164 -5.95 2.22 -4.29
C TRP A 164 -5.30 3.58 -4.58
N ALA A 165 -5.76 4.25 -5.65
CA ALA A 165 -5.34 5.60 -6.06
C ALA A 165 -3.81 5.81 -6.01
N ILE A 166 -3.06 4.95 -6.71
CA ILE A 166 -1.60 5.01 -6.76
C ILE A 166 -1.14 6.32 -7.41
N THR A 167 -0.38 7.14 -6.68
CA THR A 167 0.15 8.43 -7.15
C THR A 167 1.68 8.53 -7.06
N ASN A 168 2.36 7.52 -6.51
CA ASN A 168 3.82 7.49 -6.46
C ASN A 168 4.39 7.34 -7.89
N LYS A 169 5.25 8.28 -8.28
CA LYS A 169 5.80 8.38 -9.64
C LYS A 169 6.46 7.10 -10.13
N ASP A 170 7.35 6.50 -9.34
CA ASP A 170 8.04 5.26 -9.74
C ASP A 170 7.06 4.13 -10.07
N THR A 171 6.01 3.97 -9.26
CA THR A 171 5.00 2.93 -9.54
C THR A 171 4.21 3.26 -10.81
N VAL A 172 3.82 4.52 -11.00
CA VAL A 172 3.06 4.96 -12.17
C VAL A 172 3.87 4.78 -13.45
N GLU A 173 5.14 5.17 -13.46
CA GLU A 173 6.02 5.06 -14.63
C GLU A 173 6.25 3.60 -15.02
N VAL A 174 6.66 2.75 -14.06
CA VAL A 174 6.88 1.32 -14.31
C VAL A 174 5.59 0.63 -14.79
N THR A 175 4.45 0.96 -14.19
CA THR A 175 3.16 0.37 -14.61
C THR A 175 2.75 0.86 -16.00
N SER A 176 2.99 2.13 -16.33
CA SER A 176 2.71 2.69 -17.66
C SER A 176 3.55 2.03 -18.74
N GLU A 177 4.85 1.86 -18.49
CA GLU A 177 5.77 1.15 -19.39
C GLU A 177 5.35 -0.31 -19.57
N LEU A 178 5.04 -1.02 -18.47
CA LEU A 178 4.57 -2.39 -18.50
C LEU A 178 3.29 -2.54 -19.35
N LEU A 179 2.30 -1.67 -19.16
CA LEU A 179 1.04 -1.71 -19.92
C LEU A 179 1.26 -1.37 -21.40
N ALA A 180 2.15 -0.43 -21.71
CA ALA A 180 2.52 -0.10 -23.09
C ALA A 180 3.20 -1.29 -23.79
N ASN A 181 4.15 -1.95 -23.11
CA ASN A 181 4.82 -3.14 -23.62
C ASN A 181 3.84 -4.29 -23.85
N TYR A 182 2.94 -4.55 -22.90
CA TYR A 182 1.90 -5.56 -23.02
C TYR A 182 0.98 -5.30 -24.22
N ARG A 183 0.55 -4.04 -24.41
CA ARG A 183 -0.28 -3.63 -25.54
C ARG A 183 0.39 -3.94 -26.88
N VAL A 184 1.67 -3.57 -27.01
CA VAL A 184 2.48 -3.83 -28.21
C VAL A 184 2.65 -5.34 -28.44
N GLU A 185 2.93 -6.12 -27.41
CA GLU A 185 3.05 -7.59 -27.48
C GLU A 185 1.76 -8.24 -27.99
N LYS A 186 0.59 -7.72 -27.58
CA LYS A 186 -0.72 -8.20 -28.04
C LYS A 186 -1.15 -7.62 -29.39
N GLY A 187 -0.36 -6.72 -29.98
CA GLY A 187 -0.68 -6.08 -31.26
C GLY A 187 -1.92 -5.19 -31.23
N ILE A 188 -2.25 -4.62 -30.07
CA ILE A 188 -3.45 -3.80 -29.86
C ILE A 188 -3.12 -2.33 -30.16
N SER A 189 -3.92 -1.64 -30.96
CA SER A 189 -3.69 -0.22 -31.27
C SER A 189 -3.97 0.69 -30.06
N ASP A 190 -3.57 1.97 -30.13
CA ASP A 190 -3.89 2.93 -29.07
C ASP A 190 -5.40 3.19 -28.99
N GLU A 191 -6.08 3.20 -30.13
CA GLU A 191 -7.52 3.42 -30.22
C GLU A 191 -8.33 2.25 -29.67
N GLU A 192 -7.78 1.03 -29.74
CA GLU A 192 -8.41 -0.18 -29.21
C GLU A 192 -8.09 -0.43 -27.73
N TRP A 193 -7.15 0.33 -27.15
CA TRP A 193 -6.69 0.12 -25.79
C TRP A 193 -7.67 0.66 -24.75
N ASN A 194 -8.47 -0.23 -24.19
CA ASN A 194 -9.42 0.09 -23.12
C ASN A 194 -9.50 -1.05 -22.08
N PRO A 195 -8.47 -1.21 -21.22
CA PRO A 195 -8.49 -2.24 -20.19
C PRO A 195 -9.61 -1.96 -19.17
N VAL A 196 -10.53 -2.91 -19.02
CA VAL A 196 -11.63 -2.86 -18.02
C VAL A 196 -11.32 -3.78 -16.85
N TRP A 197 -11.82 -3.46 -15.65
CA TRP A 197 -11.73 -4.34 -14.48
C TRP A 197 -12.24 -5.77 -14.82
N PRO A 198 -11.56 -6.86 -14.41
CA PRO A 198 -10.45 -6.95 -13.45
C PRO A 198 -9.06 -6.55 -13.99
N GLY A 199 -8.99 -6.03 -15.20
CA GLY A 199 -7.76 -5.54 -15.81
C GLY A 199 -6.93 -6.69 -16.35
N ILE A 200 -5.62 -6.58 -16.19
CA ILE A 200 -4.63 -7.50 -16.75
C ILE A 200 -3.91 -8.15 -15.57
N SER A 201 -3.79 -9.46 -15.62
CA SER A 201 -3.11 -10.26 -14.60
C SER A 201 -1.79 -10.77 -15.15
N PHE A 202 -0.78 -10.79 -14.29
CA PHE A 202 0.55 -11.32 -14.57
C PHE A 202 0.90 -12.32 -13.48
N ASP A 203 1.52 -13.43 -13.86
CA ASP A 203 2.00 -14.42 -12.89
C ASP A 203 3.14 -13.81 -12.06
N ALA A 204 3.21 -14.15 -10.78
CA ALA A 204 4.18 -13.55 -9.86
C ALA A 204 5.65 -13.86 -10.20
N ASP A 205 5.90 -14.98 -10.89
CA ASP A 205 7.21 -15.42 -11.36
C ASP A 205 7.56 -14.88 -12.77
N SER A 206 6.64 -14.18 -13.41
CA SER A 206 6.88 -13.51 -14.69
C SER A 206 7.73 -12.24 -14.52
N GLU A 207 8.36 -11.79 -15.60
CA GLU A 207 9.10 -10.53 -15.59
C GLU A 207 8.20 -9.33 -15.24
N GLN A 208 6.97 -9.30 -15.76
CA GLN A 208 5.98 -8.27 -15.48
C GLN A 208 5.53 -8.31 -14.01
N GLY A 209 5.32 -9.52 -13.46
CA GLY A 209 5.03 -9.73 -12.04
C GLY A 209 6.15 -9.20 -11.16
N HIS A 210 7.41 -9.51 -11.50
CA HIS A 210 8.57 -8.96 -10.83
C HIS A 210 8.64 -7.43 -10.96
N ALA A 211 8.40 -6.85 -12.14
CA ALA A 211 8.41 -5.40 -12.32
C ALA A 211 7.40 -4.72 -11.38
N LEU A 212 6.17 -5.25 -11.29
CA LEU A 212 5.16 -4.76 -10.36
C LEU A 212 5.61 -4.88 -8.89
N LEU A 213 6.15 -6.04 -8.48
CA LEU A 213 6.66 -6.27 -7.12
C LEU A 213 7.84 -5.35 -6.76
N GLY A 214 8.65 -4.93 -7.73
CA GLY A 214 9.78 -4.03 -7.51
C GLY A 214 9.40 -2.58 -7.27
N THR A 215 8.21 -2.15 -7.69
CA THR A 215 7.72 -0.79 -7.46
C THR A 215 7.55 -0.48 -5.96
N PRO A 216 7.58 0.79 -5.52
CA PRO A 216 7.31 1.12 -4.13
C PRO A 216 5.99 0.54 -3.58
N ASN A 217 4.92 0.54 -4.39
CA ASN A 217 3.63 -0.03 -3.98
C ASN A 217 3.65 -1.57 -3.95
N GLY A 218 4.24 -2.23 -4.95
CA GLY A 218 4.35 -3.69 -4.97
C GLY A 218 5.30 -4.23 -3.91
N SER A 219 6.42 -3.55 -3.67
CA SER A 219 7.38 -3.95 -2.63
C SER A 219 6.75 -3.84 -1.25
N GLY A 220 5.90 -2.84 -1.00
CA GLY A 220 5.14 -2.76 0.24
C GLY A 220 4.29 -4.02 0.46
N VAL A 221 3.68 -4.57 -0.60
CA VAL A 221 2.93 -5.83 -0.51
C VAL A 221 3.87 -7.01 -0.27
N ALA A 222 5.00 -7.08 -0.96
CA ALA A 222 5.99 -8.12 -0.73
C ALA A 222 6.45 -8.17 0.73
N TRP A 223 6.80 -7.02 1.32
CA TRP A 223 7.20 -6.89 2.72
C TRP A 223 6.08 -7.18 3.73
N LEU A 224 4.82 -7.17 3.32
CA LEU A 224 3.70 -7.59 4.18
C LEU A 224 3.58 -9.12 4.23
N LEU A 225 4.06 -9.82 3.20
CA LEU A 225 4.00 -11.28 3.07
C LEU A 225 5.27 -11.99 3.57
N LEU A 226 6.31 -11.21 3.88
CA LEU A 226 7.59 -11.63 4.46
C LEU A 226 7.57 -11.45 5.98
#